data_AF-A0A8S1HYL7-F1
#
_entry.id   AF-A0A8S1HYL7-F1
#
_cell.length_a   1.000
_cell.length_b   1.000
_cell.length_c   1.000
_cell.angle_alpha   90.00
_cell.angle_beta   90.00
_cell.angle_gamma   90.00
#
_symmetry.space_group_name_H-M   'P 1'
#
loop_
_entity.id
_entity.type
_entity.pdbx_description
1 polymer ?
#
loop_
_entity_poly.entity_id
_entity_poly.type
_entity_poly.pdbx_seq_one_letter_code
_entity_poly.pdbx_strand_id
1 'polypeptide(L)'
;MLILQIVLGGLIQPVLYIPASGATVNGLLIKILSPSKQYYLGFFLIGCVVASTVALFEYRFQAILPKNSALKLSKRTRIIIFVVRITVASNNSLPIQLYIDSDNDAGEHWKEELSCLPGEALADKATFFIEPEHFKFVFIFLIIAGFQCLIEAILYVVGSLRKLNPFVKHECSDRTKQLQWSFLKALLIQECAPILIAYPLPACYLLFSCYTKYMNMGGYFLLRC
;
A
#
# COMPACT_ATOMS: atom_id res chain seq x y z
N MET A 1 -3.44 -13.29 3.41
CA MET A 1 -4.15 -12.17 2.76
C MET A 1 -5.50 -11.90 3.43
N LEU A 2 -6.43 -12.87 3.49
CA LEU A 2 -7.74 -12.70 4.16
C LEU A 2 -7.64 -12.23 5.62
N ILE A 3 -6.78 -12.86 6.43
CA ILE A 3 -6.58 -12.48 7.84
C ILE A 3 -6.13 -11.02 7.96
N LEU A 4 -5.20 -10.57 7.11
CA LEU A 4 -4.73 -9.18 7.10
C LEU A 4 -5.87 -8.21 6.76
N GLN A 5 -6.74 -8.57 5.82
CA GLN A 5 -7.90 -7.76 5.45
C GLN A 5 -8.95 -7.70 6.56
N ILE A 6 -9.17 -8.80 7.30
CA ILE A 6 -10.07 -8.82 8.46
C ILE A 6 -9.52 -7.95 9.58
N VAL A 7 -8.20 -8.00 9.82
CA VAL A 7 -7.55 -7.13 10.82
C VAL A 7 -7.65 -5.66 10.41
N LEU A 8 -7.37 -5.35 9.13
CA LEU A 8 -7.43 -3.98 8.62
C LEU A 8 -8.86 -3.43 8.50
N GLY A 9 -9.86 -4.28 8.28
CA GLY A 9 -11.25 -3.85 8.11
C GLY A 9 -12.04 -3.80 9.41
N GLY A 10 -11.70 -4.64 10.38
CA GLY A 10 -12.47 -4.78 11.63
C GLY A 10 -11.76 -4.28 12.89
N LEU A 11 -10.43 -4.39 12.97
CA LEU A 11 -9.69 -4.04 14.20
C LEU A 11 -9.11 -2.62 14.15
N ILE A 12 -8.72 -2.15 12.96
CA ILE A 12 -8.03 -0.86 12.75
C ILE A 12 -8.59 -0.20 11.51
N GLN A 13 -9.53 0.71 11.66
CA GLN A 13 -10.14 1.48 10.58
C GLN A 13 -9.67 2.95 10.66
N PRO A 14 -8.51 3.28 10.05
CA PRO A 14 -8.05 4.66 10.00
C PRO A 14 -8.89 5.44 8.99
N VAL A 15 -9.47 6.55 9.44
CA VAL A 15 -10.07 7.57 8.59
C VAL A 15 -9.01 8.64 8.38
N LEU A 16 -8.48 8.69 7.15
CA LEU A 16 -7.48 9.68 6.77
C LEU A 16 -8.12 11.04 6.55
N TYR A 17 -7.49 12.07 7.09
CA TYR A 17 -7.67 13.44 6.63
C TYR A 17 -6.66 13.66 5.50
N ILE A 18 -7.14 14.18 4.37
CA ILE A 18 -6.28 14.52 3.24
C ILE A 18 -6.60 15.98 2.90
N PRO A 19 -5.62 16.88 2.69
CA PRO A 19 -4.17 16.64 2.71
C PRO A 19 -3.52 16.81 4.10
N ALA A 20 -4.26 17.32 5.10
CA ALA A 20 -3.79 17.40 6.48
C ALA A 20 -3.42 15.99 6.92
N SER A 21 -2.13 15.68 7.11
CA SER A 21 -1.66 14.32 7.42
C SER A 21 -1.98 13.89 8.84
N GLY A 22 -3.26 13.88 9.16
CA GLY A 22 -3.81 13.29 10.33
C GLY A 22 -4.72 12.13 9.98
N ALA A 23 -5.02 11.34 11.00
CA ALA A 23 -6.05 10.33 10.89
C ALA A 23 -6.77 10.16 12.21
N THR A 24 -8.07 9.93 12.12
CA THR A 24 -8.85 9.38 13.23
C THR A 24 -8.82 7.89 13.12
N VAL A 25 -8.38 7.21 14.17
CA VAL A 25 -8.37 5.74 14.15
C VAL A 25 -9.60 5.20 14.87
N ASN A 26 -10.47 4.55 14.09
CA ASN A 26 -11.65 3.86 14.60
C ASN A 26 -11.38 2.36 14.68
N GLY A 27 -12.05 1.64 15.58
CA GLY A 27 -11.96 0.18 15.67
C GLY A 27 -11.93 -0.33 17.10
N LEU A 28 -11.91 -1.66 17.24
CA LEU A 28 -11.93 -2.33 18.56
C LEU A 28 -10.64 -2.08 19.37
N LEU A 29 -9.53 -1.73 18.71
CA LEU A 29 -8.24 -1.51 19.36
C LEU A 29 -8.08 -0.09 19.95
N ILE A 30 -9.05 0.80 19.78
CA ILE A 30 -9.04 2.17 20.30
C ILE A 30 -8.87 2.25 21.82
N LYS A 31 -9.32 1.23 22.55
CA LYS A 31 -9.23 1.16 24.01
C LYS A 31 -7.87 0.66 24.51
N ILE A 32 -7.03 0.11 23.63
CA ILE A 32 -5.82 -0.64 24.01
C ILE A 32 -4.56 0.05 23.48
N LEU A 33 -4.62 0.63 22.28
CA LEU A 33 -3.48 1.24 21.61
C LEU A 33 -3.74 2.73 21.34
N SER A 34 -2.70 3.55 21.46
CA SER A 34 -2.78 4.95 21.03
C SER A 34 -3.10 5.04 19.52
N PRO A 35 -3.80 6.09 19.06
CA PRO A 35 -4.13 6.26 17.65
C PRO A 35 -2.90 6.22 16.74
N SER A 36 -1.80 6.84 17.17
CA SER A 36 -0.50 6.80 16.50
C SER A 36 -0.02 5.36 16.24
N LYS A 37 -0.06 4.49 17.26
CA LYS A 37 0.38 3.10 17.17
C LYS A 37 -0.55 2.26 16.28
N GLN A 38 -1.85 2.52 16.35
CA GLN A 38 -2.80 1.83 15.48
C GLN A 38 -2.63 2.24 14.03
N TYR A 39 -2.37 3.52 13.76
CA TYR A 39 -2.06 3.99 12.43
C TYR A 39 -0.79 3.37 11.87
N TYR A 40 0.28 3.30 12.67
CA TYR A 40 1.49 2.55 12.31
C TYR A 40 1.20 1.09 11.97
N LEU A 41 0.42 0.41 12.81
CA LEU A 41 0.04 -0.97 12.59
C LEU A 41 -0.79 -1.12 11.31
N GLY A 42 -1.70 -0.18 11.02
CA GLY A 42 -2.46 -0.14 9.77
C GLY A 42 -1.56 -0.03 8.53
N PHE A 43 -0.63 0.93 8.52
CA PHE A 43 0.33 1.08 7.41
C PHE A 43 1.27 -0.11 7.26
N PHE A 44 1.73 -0.68 8.37
CA PHE A 44 2.52 -1.91 8.37
C PHE A 44 1.74 -3.06 7.72
N LEU A 45 0.47 -3.25 8.11
CA LEU A 45 -0.38 -4.30 7.55
C LEU A 45 -0.66 -4.07 6.06
N ILE A 46 -0.88 -2.83 5.62
CA ILE A 46 -0.99 -2.48 4.19
C ILE A 46 0.31 -2.86 3.47
N GLY A 47 1.47 -2.51 4.03
CA GLY A 47 2.77 -2.88 3.49
C GLY A 47 2.95 -4.41 3.40
N CYS A 48 2.52 -5.16 4.40
CA CYS A 48 2.52 -6.62 4.37
C CYS A 48 1.61 -7.19 3.27
N VAL A 49 0.44 -6.59 3.04
CA VAL A 49 -0.47 -6.99 1.95
C VAL A 49 0.22 -6.75 0.61
N VAL A 50 0.81 -5.58 0.39
CA VAL A 50 1.54 -5.26 -0.85
C VAL A 50 2.72 -6.21 -1.07
N ALA A 51 3.57 -6.41 -0.05
CA ALA A 51 4.70 -7.34 -0.10
C ALA A 51 4.26 -8.77 -0.41
N SER A 52 3.13 -9.21 0.17
CA SER A 52 2.55 -10.54 -0.10
C SER A 52 2.05 -10.66 -1.54
N THR A 53 1.43 -9.61 -2.09
CA THR A 53 0.98 -9.58 -3.49
C THR A 53 2.16 -9.66 -4.45
N VAL A 54 3.23 -8.90 -4.21
CA VAL A 54 4.47 -8.98 -5.02
C VAL A 54 5.10 -10.37 -4.91
N ALA A 55 5.09 -10.99 -3.72
CA ALA A 55 5.57 -12.35 -3.54
C ALA A 55 4.72 -13.39 -4.30
N LEU A 56 3.42 -13.14 -4.47
CA LEU A 56 2.55 -13.98 -5.30
C LEU A 56 2.95 -13.90 -6.78
N PHE A 57 3.16 -12.69 -7.31
CA PHE A 57 3.68 -12.50 -8.67
C PHE A 57 5.04 -13.18 -8.87
N GLU A 58 5.93 -13.03 -7.90
CA GLU A 58 7.25 -13.70 -7.88
C GLU A 58 7.10 -15.22 -7.92
N TYR A 59 6.23 -15.80 -7.10
CA TYR A 59 5.96 -17.24 -7.09
C TYR A 59 5.46 -17.74 -8.45
N ARG A 60 4.52 -17.01 -9.06
CA ARG A 60 3.99 -17.35 -10.39
C ARG A 60 5.05 -17.25 -11.48
N PHE A 61 5.84 -16.18 -11.46
CA PHE A 61 6.96 -16.02 -12.39
C PHE A 61 7.96 -17.17 -12.26
N GLN A 62 8.34 -17.52 -11.03
CA GLN A 62 9.22 -18.65 -10.76
C GLN A 62 8.62 -19.98 -11.22
N ALA A 63 7.31 -20.19 -11.15
CA ALA A 63 6.67 -21.41 -11.64
C ALA A 63 6.79 -21.60 -13.16
N ILE A 64 6.81 -20.51 -13.93
CA ILE A 64 6.93 -20.52 -15.41
C ILE A 64 8.39 -20.72 -15.87
N LEU A 65 9.36 -20.37 -15.03
CA LEU A 65 10.77 -20.45 -15.41
C LEU A 65 11.27 -21.91 -15.50
N PRO A 66 12.03 -22.26 -16.57
CA PRO A 66 12.66 -23.57 -16.68
C PRO A 66 13.70 -23.77 -15.55
N LYS A 67 13.93 -25.03 -15.16
CA LYS A 67 14.81 -25.39 -14.03
C LYS A 67 16.24 -24.83 -14.15
N ASN A 68 16.74 -24.71 -15.37
CA ASN A 68 18.10 -24.23 -15.66
C ASN A 68 18.16 -22.71 -15.96
N SER A 69 17.08 -21.96 -15.73
CA SER A 69 17.09 -20.52 -15.95
C SER A 69 17.98 -19.81 -14.93
N ALA A 70 18.82 -18.88 -15.36
CA ALA A 70 19.58 -17.99 -14.49
C ALA A 70 18.68 -17.12 -13.57
N LEU A 71 17.41 -16.94 -13.94
CA LEU A 71 16.42 -16.19 -13.16
C LEU A 71 15.70 -17.06 -12.12
N LYS A 72 15.97 -18.37 -12.09
CA LYS A 72 15.35 -19.30 -11.15
C LYS A 72 15.95 -19.08 -9.77
N LEU A 73 15.11 -18.70 -8.80
CA LEU A 73 15.55 -18.44 -7.44
C LEU A 73 15.39 -19.68 -6.56
N SER A 74 16.39 -19.93 -5.71
CA SER A 74 16.30 -20.98 -4.69
C SER A 74 15.24 -20.66 -3.65
N LYS A 75 14.63 -21.67 -3.02
CA LYS A 75 13.63 -21.46 -1.95
C LYS A 75 14.18 -20.56 -0.82
N ARG A 76 15.46 -20.72 -0.46
CA ARG A 76 16.11 -19.89 0.58
C ARG A 76 16.21 -18.43 0.15
N THR A 77 16.66 -18.16 -1.07
CA THR A 77 16.74 -16.80 -1.63
C THR A 77 15.38 -16.12 -1.64
N ARG A 78 14.33 -16.85 -2.00
CA ARG A 78 12.95 -16.34 -2.04
C ARG A 78 12.43 -15.95 -0.64
N ILE A 79 12.74 -16.76 0.37
CA ILE A 79 12.41 -16.44 1.77
C ILE A 79 13.17 -15.18 2.21
N ILE A 80 14.46 -15.05 1.89
CA ILE A 80 15.25 -13.87 2.23
C ILE A 80 14.65 -12.61 1.58
N ILE A 81 14.33 -12.66 0.29
CA ILE A 81 13.69 -11.53 -0.42
C ILE A 81 12.35 -11.17 0.23
N PHE A 82 11.56 -12.16 0.62
CA PHE A 82 10.28 -11.91 1.30
C PHE A 82 10.46 -11.23 2.66
N VAL A 83 11.44 -11.68 3.45
CA VAL A 83 11.79 -11.04 4.74
C VAL A 83 12.23 -9.60 4.52
N VAL A 84 13.12 -9.35 3.55
CA VAL A 84 13.56 -7.99 3.20
C VAL A 84 12.38 -7.11 2.81
N ARG A 85 11.43 -7.61 2.02
CA ARG A 85 10.22 -6.86 1.64
C ARG A 85 9.36 -6.50 2.85
N ILE A 86 9.17 -7.41 3.79
CA ILE A 86 8.44 -7.12 5.04
C ILE A 86 9.20 -6.09 5.90
N THR A 87 10.53 -6.19 6.00
CA THR A 87 11.34 -5.23 6.75
C THR A 87 11.29 -3.84 6.12
N VAL A 88 11.31 -3.74 4.79
CA VAL A 88 11.13 -2.47 4.08
C VAL A 88 9.73 -1.92 4.36
N ALA A 89 8.69 -2.76 4.29
CA ALA A 89 7.33 -2.36 4.61
C ALA A 89 7.18 -1.82 6.04
N SER A 90 7.82 -2.44 7.05
CA SER A 90 7.80 -1.92 8.43
C SER A 90 8.54 -0.60 8.59
N ASN A 91 9.65 -0.41 7.85
CA ASN A 91 10.44 0.82 7.93
C ASN A 91 9.76 1.99 7.21
N ASN A 92 8.99 1.74 6.16
CA ASN A 92 8.25 2.80 5.45
C ASN A 92 7.20 3.48 6.33
N SER A 93 6.70 2.78 7.35
CA SER A 93 5.75 3.32 8.32
C SER A 93 6.42 4.03 9.51
N LEU A 94 7.75 3.90 9.65
CA LEU A 94 8.49 4.43 10.80
C LEU A 94 8.57 5.97 10.84
N PRO A 95 8.80 6.70 9.72
CA PRO A 95 8.81 8.17 9.75
C PRO A 95 7.54 8.75 10.37
N ILE A 96 6.39 8.14 10.10
CA ILE A 96 5.13 8.57 10.70
C ILE A 96 5.22 8.56 12.23
N GLN A 97 5.77 7.51 12.86
CA GLN A 97 5.87 7.47 14.32
C GLN A 97 6.86 8.47 14.90
N LEU A 98 7.89 8.84 14.13
CA LEU A 98 8.93 9.76 14.57
C LEU A 98 8.48 11.23 14.49
N TYR A 99 7.51 11.54 13.62
CA TYR A 99 7.06 12.90 13.31
C TYR A 99 5.58 13.14 13.65
N ILE A 100 5.01 12.31 14.52
CA ILE A 100 3.71 12.60 15.14
C ILE A 100 3.95 13.56 16.28
N ASP A 101 3.28 14.70 16.21
CA ASP A 101 3.26 15.68 17.29
C ASP A 101 2.39 15.14 18.44
N SER A 102 2.94 15.13 19.65
CA SER A 102 2.23 14.71 20.86
C SER A 102 1.37 15.81 21.46
N ASP A 103 1.61 17.08 21.10
CA ASP A 103 1.15 18.23 21.89
C ASP A 103 -0.01 18.98 21.22
N ASN A 104 -0.61 18.41 20.16
CA ASN A 104 -1.72 18.98 19.36
C ASN A 104 -1.39 20.26 18.57
N ASP A 105 -0.18 20.79 18.66
CA ASP A 105 0.25 22.01 17.96
C ASP A 105 0.19 21.84 16.44
N ALA A 106 0.55 20.66 15.92
CA ALA A 106 0.39 20.31 14.51
C ALA A 106 -1.08 20.42 14.03
N GLY A 107 -2.04 20.10 14.89
CA GLY A 107 -3.47 20.19 14.54
C GLY A 107 -3.92 21.63 14.33
N GLU A 108 -3.56 22.53 15.25
CA GLU A 108 -3.87 23.97 15.12
C GLU A 108 -3.11 24.59 13.92
N HIS A 109 -1.86 24.19 13.67
CA HIS A 109 -1.14 24.63 12.47
C HIS A 109 -1.88 24.21 11.18
N TRP A 110 -2.34 22.96 11.10
CA TRP A 110 -3.11 22.48 9.95
C TRP A 110 -4.45 23.18 9.79
N LYS A 111 -5.09 23.61 10.88
CA LYS A 111 -6.33 24.40 10.86
C LYS A 111 -6.11 25.82 10.33
N GLU A 112 -4.96 26.44 10.66
CA GLU A 112 -4.55 27.71 10.07
C GLU A 112 -4.27 27.57 8.57
N GLU A 113 -3.61 26.49 8.15
CA GLU A 113 -3.29 26.25 6.74
C GLU A 113 -4.51 25.78 5.92
N LEU A 114 -5.44 25.06 6.56
CA LEU A 114 -6.65 24.49 5.98
C LEU A 114 -7.86 24.88 6.84
N SER A 115 -8.45 26.03 6.54
CA SER A 115 -9.59 26.61 7.28
C SER A 115 -10.85 25.75 7.30
N CYS A 116 -10.89 24.68 6.50
CA CYS A 116 -11.97 23.71 6.41
C CYS A 116 -11.82 22.53 7.38
N LEU A 117 -10.74 22.46 8.17
CA LEU A 117 -10.55 21.39 9.15
C LEU A 117 -11.58 21.54 10.28
N PRO A 118 -12.47 20.56 10.50
CA PRO A 118 -13.50 20.63 11.51
C PRO A 118 -12.85 20.58 12.88
N GLY A 119 -13.27 21.49 13.75
CA GLY A 119 -12.79 21.55 15.14
C GLY A 119 -13.06 20.26 15.92
N GLU A 120 -14.05 19.46 15.51
CA GLU A 120 -14.33 18.14 16.09
C GLU A 120 -13.15 17.18 15.92
N ALA A 121 -12.43 17.23 14.80
CA ALA A 121 -11.26 16.38 14.56
C ALA A 121 -10.09 16.75 15.49
N LEU A 122 -9.95 18.04 15.84
CA LEU A 122 -8.94 18.54 16.77
C LEU A 122 -9.24 18.20 18.23
N ALA A 123 -10.53 18.13 18.58
CA ALA A 123 -10.98 17.80 19.92
C ALA A 123 -10.97 16.28 20.21
N ASP A 124 -10.94 15.45 19.16
CA ASP A 124 -10.99 13.99 19.30
C ASP A 124 -9.63 13.41 19.70
N LYS A 125 -9.60 12.74 20.84
CA LYS A 125 -8.41 12.02 21.35
C LYS A 125 -8.02 10.82 20.49
N ALA A 126 -8.91 10.38 19.60
CA ALA A 126 -8.63 9.34 18.61
C ALA A 126 -7.95 9.86 17.33
N THR A 127 -7.79 11.17 17.23
CA THR A 127 -7.14 11.84 16.10
C THR A 127 -5.72 12.22 16.45
N PHE A 128 -4.84 12.16 15.46
CA PHE A 128 -3.49 12.72 15.53
C PHE A 128 -3.18 13.42 14.21
N PHE A 129 -2.21 14.32 14.23
CA PHE A 129 -1.69 15.00 13.04
C PHE A 129 -0.17 14.87 12.96
N ILE A 130 0.35 14.73 11.75
CA ILE A 130 1.79 14.78 11.45
C ILE A 130 2.20 16.25 11.35
N GLU A 131 3.38 16.57 11.87
CA GLU A 131 3.95 17.91 11.78
C GLU A 131 4.06 18.39 10.32
N PRO A 132 3.60 19.61 9.99
CA PRO A 132 3.60 20.14 8.63
C PRO A 132 4.99 20.14 7.97
N GLU A 133 6.04 20.40 8.75
CA GLU A 133 7.44 20.40 8.28
C GLU A 133 7.91 19.01 7.82
N HIS A 134 7.42 17.95 8.46
CA HIS A 134 7.78 16.56 8.18
C HIS A 134 6.80 15.86 7.23
N PHE A 135 5.61 16.42 7.00
CA PHE A 135 4.59 15.87 6.11
C PHE A 135 5.14 15.53 4.72
N LYS A 136 5.88 16.46 4.09
CA LYS A 136 6.45 16.24 2.75
C LYS A 136 7.40 15.04 2.73
N PHE A 137 8.18 14.86 3.78
CA PHE A 137 9.13 13.75 3.91
C PHE A 137 8.40 12.41 4.02
N VAL A 138 7.41 12.32 4.92
CA VAL A 138 6.56 11.13 5.09
C VAL A 138 5.86 10.77 3.77
N PHE A 139 5.32 11.78 3.09
CA PHE A 139 4.60 11.62 1.85
C PHE A 139 5.48 11.09 0.71
N ILE A 140 6.68 11.67 0.53
CA ILE A 140 7.65 11.21 -0.48
C ILE A 140 8.04 9.75 -0.21
N PHE A 141 8.24 9.36 1.05
CA PHE A 141 8.57 7.98 1.41
C PHE A 141 7.46 7.00 1.03
N LEU A 142 6.20 7.34 1.31
CA LEU A 142 5.04 6.51 0.94
C LEU A 142 4.86 6.36 -0.57
N ILE A 143 5.12 7.43 -1.32
CA ILE A 143 5.12 7.42 -2.78
C ILE A 143 6.23 6.50 -3.32
N ILE A 144 7.48 6.70 -2.89
CA ILE A 144 8.61 5.90 -3.35
C ILE A 144 8.36 4.40 -3.06
N ALA A 145 7.91 4.09 -1.85
CA ALA A 145 7.66 2.73 -1.40
C ALA A 145 6.67 1.98 -2.30
N GLY A 146 5.54 2.59 -2.64
CA GLY A 146 4.56 1.90 -3.46
C GLY A 146 4.83 1.98 -4.96
N PHE A 147 5.51 3.02 -5.46
CA PHE A 147 6.06 2.98 -6.83
C PHE A 147 7.06 1.84 -7.00
N GLN A 148 7.92 1.59 -6.02
CA GLN A 148 8.83 0.44 -6.05
C GLN A 148 8.04 -0.88 -6.16
N CYS A 149 7.01 -1.05 -5.34
CA CYS A 149 6.17 -2.25 -5.38
C CYS A 149 5.43 -2.41 -6.73
N LEU A 150 4.94 -1.31 -7.29
CA LEU A 150 4.29 -1.27 -8.60
C LEU A 150 5.26 -1.71 -9.70
N ILE A 151 6.48 -1.17 -9.71
CA ILE A 151 7.52 -1.52 -10.67
C ILE A 151 7.89 -3.00 -10.56
N GLU A 152 8.12 -3.51 -9.34
CA GLU A 152 8.42 -4.93 -9.12
C GLU A 152 7.30 -5.84 -9.67
N ALA A 153 6.04 -5.51 -9.37
CA ALA A 153 4.90 -6.27 -9.88
C ALA A 153 4.85 -6.25 -11.43
N ILE A 154 5.01 -5.09 -12.06
CA ILE A 154 5.05 -4.95 -13.52
C ILE A 154 6.17 -5.79 -14.12
N LEU A 155 7.38 -5.78 -13.52
CA LEU A 155 8.51 -6.57 -14.00
C LEU A 155 8.21 -8.07 -13.97
N TYR A 156 7.60 -8.58 -12.90
CA TYR A 156 7.19 -9.99 -12.83
C TYR A 156 6.08 -10.34 -13.82
N VAL A 157 5.11 -9.46 -14.02
CA VAL A 157 4.02 -9.64 -15.00
C VAL A 157 4.59 -9.69 -16.43
N VAL A 158 5.36 -8.67 -16.81
CA VAL A 158 5.98 -8.57 -18.14
C VAL A 158 6.94 -9.74 -18.37
N GLY A 159 7.74 -10.10 -17.35
CA GLY A 159 8.63 -11.26 -17.39
C GLY A 159 7.88 -12.56 -17.61
N SER A 160 6.77 -12.77 -16.89
CA SER A 160 5.91 -13.96 -17.02
C SER A 160 5.34 -14.08 -18.42
N LEU A 161 4.79 -12.99 -18.97
CA LEU A 161 4.24 -12.95 -20.33
C LEU A 161 5.30 -13.24 -21.40
N ARG A 162 6.51 -12.70 -21.26
CA ARG A 162 7.63 -12.93 -22.19
C ARG A 162 8.14 -14.37 -22.16
N LYS A 163 8.21 -15.00 -20.98
CA LYS A 163 8.72 -16.36 -20.80
C LYS A 163 7.69 -17.45 -21.09
N LEU A 164 6.40 -17.15 -20.97
CA LEU A 164 5.33 -18.07 -21.34
C LEU A 164 5.28 -18.33 -22.86
N ASN A 165 5.47 -17.28 -23.68
CA ASN A 165 5.46 -17.37 -25.15
C ASN A 165 6.31 -18.52 -25.74
N PRO A 166 7.58 -18.70 -25.35
CA PRO A 166 8.41 -19.80 -25.85
C PRO A 166 8.12 -21.16 -25.20
N PHE A 167 7.78 -21.21 -23.90
CA PHE A 167 7.52 -22.48 -23.20
C PHE A 167 6.26 -23.18 -23.73
N VAL A 168 5.20 -22.41 -23.91
CA VAL A 168 3.92 -22.90 -24.45
C VAL A 168 4.04 -23.31 -25.92
N LYS A 169 5.00 -22.76 -26.67
CA LYS A 169 5.20 -23.10 -28.10
C LYS A 169 5.74 -24.51 -28.34
N HIS A 170 6.56 -25.06 -27.43
CA HIS A 170 7.34 -26.27 -27.69
C HIS A 170 6.77 -27.59 -27.12
N GLU A 171 5.96 -27.56 -26.05
CA GLU A 171 5.64 -28.80 -25.31
C GLU A 171 4.14 -29.16 -25.20
N CYS A 172 3.23 -28.34 -25.73
CA CYS A 172 1.78 -28.52 -25.53
C CYS A 172 0.99 -28.64 -26.84
N SER A 173 -0.18 -29.29 -26.80
CA SER A 173 -1.17 -29.22 -27.88
C SER A 173 -1.83 -27.85 -27.94
N ASP A 174 -2.27 -27.39 -29.12
CA ASP A 174 -2.78 -26.01 -29.29
C ASP A 174 -3.97 -25.66 -28.39
N ARG A 175 -4.82 -26.65 -28.08
CA ARG A 175 -5.93 -26.49 -27.11
C ARG A 175 -5.44 -26.25 -25.69
N THR A 176 -4.39 -26.97 -25.26
CA THR A 176 -3.76 -26.79 -23.94
C THR A 176 -3.04 -25.46 -23.85
N LYS A 177 -2.41 -25.02 -24.95
CA LYS A 177 -1.77 -23.70 -25.06
C LYS A 177 -2.77 -22.57 -24.82
N GLN A 178 -3.93 -22.63 -25.48
CA GLN A 178 -4.99 -21.62 -25.32
C GLN A 178 -5.53 -21.60 -23.88
N LEU A 179 -5.73 -22.78 -23.27
CA LEU A 179 -6.23 -22.87 -21.91
C LEU A 179 -5.26 -22.26 -20.89
N GLN A 180 -3.96 -22.61 -20.99
CA GLN A 180 -2.93 -22.07 -20.10
C GLN A 180 -2.75 -20.56 -20.27
N TRP A 181 -2.84 -20.05 -21.52
CA TRP A 181 -2.79 -18.62 -21.79
C TRP A 181 -3.97 -17.86 -21.18
N SER A 182 -5.19 -18.36 -21.34
CA SER A 182 -6.38 -17.74 -20.76
C SER A 182 -6.34 -17.78 -19.23
N PHE A 183 -5.90 -18.88 -18.64
CA PHE A 183 -5.77 -19.02 -17.19
C PHE A 183 -4.71 -18.07 -16.60
N LEU A 184 -3.54 -17.96 -17.24
CA LEU A 184 -2.51 -17.02 -16.78
C LEU A 184 -2.94 -15.57 -16.96
N LYS A 185 -3.59 -15.21 -18.07
CA LYS A 185 -4.13 -13.86 -18.26
C LYS A 185 -5.15 -13.51 -17.19
N ALA A 186 -6.07 -14.42 -16.88
CA ALA A 186 -7.06 -14.21 -15.83
C ALA A 186 -6.39 -14.01 -14.46
N LEU A 187 -5.40 -14.84 -14.12
CA LEU A 187 -4.62 -14.71 -12.88
C LEU A 187 -3.85 -13.39 -12.81
N LEU A 188 -3.15 -13.01 -13.88
CA LEU A 188 -2.40 -11.75 -13.92
C LEU A 188 -3.34 -10.54 -13.81
N ILE A 189 -4.51 -10.58 -14.43
CA ILE A 189 -5.51 -9.51 -14.30
C ILE A 189 -6.03 -9.42 -12.85
N GLN A 190 -6.34 -10.57 -12.23
CA GLN A 190 -6.79 -10.62 -10.83
C GLN A 190 -5.72 -10.09 -9.86
N GLU A 191 -4.45 -10.42 -10.10
CA GLU A 191 -3.33 -9.98 -9.26
C GLU A 191 -2.96 -8.51 -9.54
N CYS A 192 -3.14 -8.01 -10.77
CA CYS A 192 -2.84 -6.63 -11.16
C CYS A 192 -3.91 -5.64 -10.69
N ALA A 193 -5.18 -6.04 -10.63
CA ALA A 193 -6.27 -5.13 -10.27
C ALA A 193 -6.06 -4.46 -8.90
N PRO A 194 -5.67 -5.16 -7.80
CA PRO A 194 -5.36 -4.53 -6.54
C PRO A 194 -4.20 -3.53 -6.62
N ILE A 195 -3.16 -3.82 -7.40
CA ILE A 195 -1.99 -2.94 -7.49
C ILE A 195 -2.28 -1.72 -8.36
N LEU A 196 -2.99 -1.88 -9.48
CA LEU A 196 -3.29 -0.78 -10.41
C LEU A 196 -4.43 0.12 -9.93
N ILE A 197 -5.35 -0.42 -9.13
CA ILE A 197 -6.49 0.34 -8.61
C ILE A 197 -6.19 0.83 -7.20
N ALA A 198 -5.77 -0.03 -6.28
CA ALA A 198 -5.68 0.34 -4.86
C ALA A 198 -4.50 1.25 -4.53
N TYR A 199 -3.48 1.36 -5.39
CA TYR A 199 -2.31 2.22 -5.13
C TYR A 199 -2.27 3.50 -5.97
N PRO A 200 -2.33 3.46 -7.32
CA PRO A 200 -2.30 4.67 -8.16
C PRO A 200 -3.44 5.63 -7.89
N LEU A 201 -4.67 5.14 -7.67
CA LEU A 201 -5.82 6.03 -7.43
C LEU A 201 -5.65 6.83 -6.13
N PRO A 202 -5.39 6.21 -4.96
CA PRO A 202 -5.11 6.98 -3.74
C PRO A 202 -3.89 7.87 -3.86
N ALA A 203 -2.81 7.43 -4.51
CA ALA A 203 -1.61 8.25 -4.70
C ALA A 203 -1.87 9.48 -5.58
N CYS A 204 -2.54 9.31 -6.72
CA CYS A 204 -2.94 10.43 -7.60
C CYS A 204 -3.92 11.37 -6.89
N TYR A 205 -4.86 10.82 -6.13
CA TYR A 205 -5.81 11.59 -5.34
C TYR A 205 -5.09 12.44 -4.28
N LEU A 206 -4.18 11.84 -3.52
CA LEU A 206 -3.35 12.54 -2.54
C LEU A 206 -2.53 13.66 -3.20
N LEU A 207 -1.87 13.40 -4.33
CA LEU A 207 -1.11 14.40 -5.07
C LEU A 207 -2.00 15.56 -5.53
N PHE A 208 -3.18 15.25 -6.06
CA PHE A 208 -4.16 16.25 -6.47
C PHE A 208 -4.62 17.10 -5.27
N SER A 209 -5.00 16.49 -4.15
CA SER A 209 -5.41 17.19 -2.94
C SER A 209 -4.29 18.05 -2.34
N CYS A 210 -3.04 17.59 -2.37
CA CYS A 210 -1.89 18.38 -1.92
C CYS A 210 -1.67 19.61 -2.81
N TYR A 211 -1.80 19.46 -4.13
CA TYR A 211 -1.61 20.55 -5.08
C TYR A 211 -2.74 21.59 -5.01
N THR A 212 -3.97 21.12 -4.82
CA THR A 212 -5.18 21.96 -4.88
C THR A 212 -5.69 22.44 -3.53
N LYS A 213 -5.11 21.95 -2.43
CA LYS A 213 -5.57 22.16 -1.04
C LYS A 213 -7.00 21.67 -0.74
N TYR A 214 -7.60 20.85 -1.61
CA TYR A 214 -8.91 20.23 -1.35
C TYR A 214 -8.87 19.21 -0.22
N MET A 215 -9.71 19.41 0.80
CA MET A 215 -9.85 18.47 1.90
C MET A 215 -10.90 17.40 1.63
N ASN A 216 -10.57 16.16 2.02
CA ASN A 216 -11.53 15.06 2.08
C ASN A 216 -11.26 14.21 3.32
N MET A 217 -12.35 13.88 4.02
CA MET A 217 -12.36 12.95 5.13
C MET A 217 -12.89 11.65 4.59
N GLY A 218 -12.09 10.59 4.59
CA GLY A 218 -12.42 9.33 3.92
C GLY A 218 -13.89 8.91 4.03
N GLY A 219 -14.70 9.27 3.03
CA GLY A 219 -16.13 8.92 2.91
C GLY A 219 -17.15 10.08 3.04
N TYR A 220 -16.80 11.28 3.50
CA TYR A 220 -17.74 12.39 3.66
C TYR A 220 -17.24 13.69 3.02
N PHE A 221 -18.11 14.25 2.17
CA PHE A 221 -18.08 15.54 1.47
C PHE A 221 -16.71 16.14 1.10
N LEU A 222 -16.52 16.35 -0.21
CA LEU A 222 -15.45 17.21 -0.74
C LEU A 222 -15.69 18.64 -0.23
N LEU A 223 -14.80 19.12 0.64
CA LEU A 223 -14.82 20.51 1.11
C LEU A 223 -13.68 21.26 0.43
N ARG A 224 -14.04 22.37 -0.23
CA ARG A 224 -13.05 23.26 -0.84
C ARG A 224 -12.46 24.15 0.25
N CYS A 225 -11.13 24.12 0.31
CA CYS A 225 -10.23 24.97 1.06
C CYS A 225 -9.20 25.47 0.03
#